data_AF-A0A1V5GMZ7-F1
#
_entry.id   AF-A0A1V5GMZ7-F1
#
_cell.length_a   1.000
_cell.length_b   1.000
_cell.length_c   1.000
_cell.angle_alpha   90.00
_cell.angle_beta   90.00
_cell.angle_gamma   90.00
#
_symmetry.space_group_name_H-M   'P 1'
#
loop_
_entity.id
_entity.type
_entity.pdbx_description
1 polymer ?
#
loop_
_entity_poly.entity_id
_entity_poly.type
_entity_poly.pdbx_seq_one_letter_code
_entity_poly.pdbx_strand_id
1 'polypeptide(L)'
;MVSFCWAVSNRITLNGRLLLEIPLPNLVRGCLSIFRASGRFIWVPGVLIITASLGLISKLNKKTAIAAAALCFLIQGMDIRDWCRILHSQYGQPPAYEYALKDEKWDELTKDTKEIIFLPMKDAYGLYMQMYFDFAQMAAEKHMALSSFYLARMDLASVKEYAANEYEKLKTGKGRKDVLYVFFDKEDAVEETDSVKVYDIDGYKVAKVK
;
A
#
# COMPACT_ATOMS: atom_id res chain seq x y z
N MET A 1 -4.56 -14.10 30.83
CA MET A 1 -5.49 -15.13 30.31
C MET A 1 -6.52 -14.55 29.35
N VAL A 2 -7.20 -13.45 29.67
CA VAL A 2 -8.24 -12.84 28.80
C VAL A 2 -7.72 -12.52 27.38
N SER A 3 -6.52 -11.95 27.25
CA SER A 3 -5.91 -11.63 25.95
C SER A 3 -5.62 -12.87 25.09
N PHE A 4 -5.35 -14.02 25.70
CA PHE A 4 -5.10 -15.27 24.98
C PHE A 4 -6.42 -15.83 24.42
N CYS A 5 -7.47 -15.88 25.24
CA CYS A 5 -8.81 -16.26 24.80
C CYS A 5 -9.33 -15.36 23.67
N TRP A 6 -8.97 -14.07 23.70
CA TRP A 6 -9.36 -13.12 22.65
C TRP A 6 -8.55 -13.24 21.35
N ALA A 7 -7.32 -13.78 21.42
CA ALA A 7 -6.47 -14.00 20.26
C ALA A 7 -6.78 -15.30 19.51
N VAL A 8 -7.58 -16.20 20.10
CA VAL A 8 -7.99 -17.46 19.45
C VAL A 8 -8.88 -17.16 18.24
N SER A 9 -8.39 -17.52 17.06
CA SER A 9 -9.13 -17.43 15.81
C SER A 9 -10.23 -18.51 15.76
N ASN A 10 -11.38 -18.17 15.17
CA ASN A 10 -12.44 -19.13 14.88
C ASN A 10 -12.11 -20.03 13.67
N ARG A 11 -11.01 -19.74 12.96
CA ARG A 11 -10.45 -20.55 11.88
C ARG A 11 -9.13 -21.14 12.33
N ILE A 12 -9.06 -22.47 12.35
CA ILE A 12 -7.86 -23.24 12.64
C ILE A 12 -7.24 -23.64 11.30
N THR A 13 -6.05 -23.11 11.00
CA THR A 13 -5.30 -23.43 9.78
C THR A 13 -3.99 -24.11 10.15
N LEU A 14 -3.58 -25.07 9.33
CA LEU A 14 -2.27 -25.72 9.41
C LEU A 14 -1.65 -25.73 8.02
N ASN A 15 -0.45 -25.19 7.90
CA ASN A 15 0.29 -25.11 6.63
C ASN A 15 -0.56 -24.55 5.47
N GLY A 16 -1.31 -23.47 5.75
CA GLY A 16 -2.20 -22.82 4.77
C GLY A 16 -3.51 -23.54 4.46
N ARG A 17 -3.74 -24.75 5.00
CA ARG A 17 -5.02 -25.47 4.84
C ARG A 17 -5.93 -25.20 6.02
N LEU A 18 -7.21 -24.92 5.75
CA LEU A 18 -8.24 -24.79 6.77
C LEU A 18 -8.58 -26.19 7.30
N LEU A 19 -8.32 -26.42 8.57
CA LEU A 19 -8.66 -27.67 9.24
C LEU A 19 -10.08 -27.61 9.79
N LEU A 20 -10.44 -26.49 10.41
CA LEU A 20 -11.73 -26.34 11.08
C LEU A 20 -12.13 -24.87 11.14
N GLU A 21 -13.41 -24.59 10.89
CA GLU A 21 -14.01 -23.27 11.04
C GLU A 21 -15.22 -23.38 11.99
N ILE A 22 -15.14 -22.68 13.12
CA ILE A 22 -16.23 -22.60 14.09
C ILE A 22 -17.16 -21.46 13.65
N PRO A 23 -18.43 -21.74 13.27
CA PRO A 23 -19.37 -20.70 12.90
C PRO A 23 -19.73 -19.86 14.13
N LEU A 24 -19.39 -18.57 14.09
CA LEU A 24 -19.71 -17.61 15.14
C LEU A 24 -21.12 -17.01 14.93
N PRO A 25 -21.95 -16.91 15.98
CA PRO A 25 -23.23 -16.19 15.93
C PRO A 25 -23.06 -14.72 15.50
N ASN A 26 -24.05 -14.17 14.79
CA ASN A 26 -23.98 -12.82 14.20
C ASN A 26 -23.67 -11.69 15.21
N LEU A 27 -24.19 -11.79 16.43
CA LEU A 27 -23.96 -10.83 17.52
C LEU A 27 -22.49 -10.80 17.94
N VAL A 28 -21.89 -11.99 18.10
CA VAL A 28 -20.49 -12.17 18.47
C VAL A 28 -19.58 -11.72 17.33
N ARG A 29 -19.95 -12.05 16.08
CA ARG A 29 -19.23 -11.58 14.89
C ARG A 29 -19.21 -10.04 14.82
N GLY A 30 -20.32 -9.37 15.13
CA GLY A 30 -20.39 -7.90 15.15
C GLY A 30 -19.43 -7.27 16.17
N CYS A 31 -19.41 -7.78 17.40
CA CYS A 31 -18.51 -7.28 18.44
C CYS A 31 -17.02 -7.55 18.12
N LEU A 32 -16.69 -8.74 17.59
CA LEU A 32 -15.31 -9.07 17.22
C LEU A 32 -14.85 -8.36 15.95
N SER A 33 -15.76 -8.03 15.03
CA SER A 33 -15.42 -7.32 13.78
C SER A 33 -14.86 -5.92 14.02
N ILE A 34 -15.17 -5.28 15.16
CA ILE A 34 -14.59 -3.98 15.55
C ILE A 34 -13.07 -4.12 15.72
N PHE A 35 -12.62 -5.24 16.28
CA PHE A 35 -11.22 -5.59 16.40
C PHE A 35 -10.76 -6.29 15.12
N ARG A 36 -10.57 -5.51 14.04
CA ARG A 36 -10.13 -5.99 12.70
C ARG A 36 -8.91 -6.92 12.72
N ALA A 37 -8.14 -6.96 13.81
CA ALA A 37 -7.03 -7.89 14.03
C ALA A 37 -6.97 -8.38 15.49
N SER A 38 -7.91 -9.24 15.90
CA SER A 38 -7.88 -9.89 17.22
C SER A 38 -6.58 -10.66 17.49
N GLY A 39 -5.90 -11.13 16.44
CA GLY A 39 -4.57 -11.74 16.55
C GLY A 39 -3.51 -10.84 17.18
N ARG A 40 -3.66 -9.51 17.18
CA ARG A 40 -2.70 -8.59 17.83
C ARG A 40 -2.66 -8.75 19.35
N PHE A 41 -3.72 -9.27 19.96
CA PHE A 41 -3.76 -9.54 21.39
C PHE A 41 -2.83 -10.69 21.82
N ILE A 42 -2.26 -11.46 20.88
CA ILE A 42 -1.26 -12.50 21.18
C ILE A 42 0.05 -11.92 21.71
N TRP A 43 0.32 -10.64 21.45
CA TRP A 43 1.54 -9.97 21.90
C TRP A 43 1.63 -9.96 23.43
N VAL A 44 0.51 -9.76 24.13
CA VAL A 44 0.50 -9.71 25.60
C VAL A 44 0.90 -11.07 26.20
N PRO A 45 0.26 -12.21 25.85
CA PRO A 45 0.74 -13.53 26.23
C PRO A 45 2.19 -13.82 25.79
N GLY A 46 2.57 -13.42 24.57
CA GLY A 46 3.92 -13.65 24.04
C GLY A 46 4.99 -12.97 24.89
N VAL A 47 4.81 -11.69 25.21
CA VAL A 47 5.72 -10.95 26.09
C VAL A 47 5.77 -11.56 27.48
N LEU A 48 4.62 -11.95 28.06
CA LEU A 48 4.59 -12.61 29.37
C LEU A 48 5.38 -13.92 29.39
N ILE A 49 5.27 -14.75 28.35
CA ILE A 49 6.04 -16.00 28.22
C ILE A 49 7.54 -15.69 28.15
N ILE A 50 7.95 -14.72 27.33
CA ILE A 50 9.35 -14.30 27.20
C ILE A 50 9.88 -13.80 28.56
N THR A 51 9.16 -12.90 29.22
CA THR A 51 9.56 -12.35 30.53
C THR A 51 9.63 -13.45 31.60
N ALA A 52 8.66 -14.37 31.64
CA ALA A 52 8.68 -15.50 32.56
C ALA A 52 9.87 -16.42 32.28
N SER A 53 10.17 -16.70 31.01
CA SER A 53 11.30 -17.53 30.60
C SER A 53 12.64 -16.91 31.04
N LEU A 54 12.81 -15.60 30.82
CA LEU A 54 13.98 -14.86 31.30
C LEU A 54 14.06 -14.83 32.84
N GLY A 55 12.92 -14.70 33.52
CA GLY A 55 12.83 -14.76 34.98
C GLY A 55 13.14 -16.14 35.57
N LEU A 56 12.94 -17.23 34.82
CA LEU A 56 13.38 -18.57 35.21
C LEU A 56 14.89 -18.74 34.97
N ILE A 57 15.40 -18.25 33.84
CA ILE A 57 16.84 -18.28 33.53
C ILE A 57 17.65 -17.47 34.55
N SER A 58 17.12 -16.34 35.05
CA SER A 58 17.81 -15.51 36.05
C SER A 58 17.97 -16.16 37.42
N LYS A 59 17.18 -17.20 37.73
CA LYS A 59 17.31 -17.99 38.96
C LYS A 59 18.39 -19.09 38.87
N LEU A 60 18.93 -19.34 37.68
CA LEU A 60 20.00 -20.32 37.47
C LEU A 60 21.36 -19.74 37.88
N ASN A 61 22.32 -20.62 38.12
CA ASN A 61 23.71 -20.21 38.31
C ASN A 61 24.23 -19.41 37.10
N LYS A 62 25.08 -18.40 37.35
CA LYS A 62 25.56 -17.48 36.30
C LYS A 62 26.07 -18.19 35.03
N LYS A 63 26.82 -19.28 35.20
CA LYS A 63 27.37 -20.06 34.08
C LYS A 63 26.26 -20.75 33.25
N THR A 64 25.28 -21.35 33.91
CA THR A 64 24.17 -22.03 33.23
C THR A 64 23.17 -21.06 32.63
N ALA A 65 22.93 -19.92 33.27
CA ALA A 65 22.09 -18.84 32.73
C ALA A 65 22.66 -18.28 31.42
N ILE A 66 23.97 -18.00 31.38
CA ILE A 66 24.65 -17.52 30.17
C ILE A 66 24.59 -18.58 29.05
N ALA A 67 24.85 -19.86 29.37
CA ALA A 67 24.78 -20.94 28.39
C ALA A 67 23.37 -21.09 27.79
N ALA A 68 22.33 -21.03 28.63
CA ALA A 68 20.93 -21.10 28.19
C ALA A 68 20.54 -19.91 27.30
N ALA A 69 20.92 -18.68 27.70
CA ALA A 69 20.65 -17.48 26.90
C ALA A 69 21.38 -17.52 25.55
N ALA A 70 22.63 -17.97 25.52
CA ALA A 70 23.39 -18.14 24.29
C ALA A 70 22.74 -19.17 23.35
N LEU A 71 22.25 -20.29 23.90
CA LEU A 71 21.53 -21.30 23.12
C LEU A 71 20.23 -20.72 22.52
N CYS A 72 19.43 -19.99 23.31
CA CYS A 72 18.23 -19.32 22.81
C CYS A 72 18.55 -18.34 21.69
N PHE A 73 19.62 -17.54 21.83
CA PHE A 73 20.05 -16.60 20.82
C PHE A 73 20.49 -17.30 19.51
N LEU A 74 21.20 -18.43 19.62
CA LEU A 74 21.59 -19.22 18.45
C LEU A 74 20.37 -19.80 17.72
N ILE A 75 19.42 -20.38 18.45
CA ILE A 75 18.18 -20.92 17.86
C ILE A 75 17.39 -19.80 17.18
N GLN A 76 17.23 -18.65 17.85
CA GLN A 76 16.53 -17.50 17.28
C GLN A 76 17.25 -16.93 16.04
N GLY A 77 18.59 -16.91 16.05
CA GLY A 77 19.39 -16.54 14.89
C GLY A 77 19.19 -17.50 13.71
N MET A 78 19.13 -18.81 13.96
CA MET A 78 18.86 -19.81 12.94
C MET A 78 17.45 -19.70 12.35
N ASP A 79 16.45 -19.39 13.18
CA ASP A 79 15.06 -19.21 12.77
C ASP A 79 14.89 -17.95 11.88
N ILE A 80 15.49 -16.84 12.28
CA ILE A 80 15.35 -15.55 11.58
C ILE A 80 16.27 -15.45 10.36
N ARG A 81 17.31 -16.30 10.23
CA ARG A 81 18.33 -16.18 9.17
C ARG A 81 17.77 -16.05 7.76
N ASP A 82 16.74 -16.85 7.45
CA ASP A 82 16.21 -16.95 6.08
C ASP A 82 15.39 -15.68 5.77
N TRP A 83 14.68 -15.15 6.78
CA TRP A 83 14.00 -13.86 6.68
C TRP A 83 15.00 -12.70 6.55
N CYS A 84 16.07 -12.69 7.33
CA CYS A 84 17.15 -11.70 7.19
C CYS A 84 17.78 -11.75 5.80
N ARG A 85 17.99 -12.94 5.22
CA ARG A 85 18.53 -13.08 3.86
C ARG A 85 17.58 -12.49 2.81
N ILE A 86 16.29 -12.79 2.91
CA ILE A 86 15.25 -12.24 2.02
C ILE A 86 15.20 -10.72 2.14
N LEU A 87 15.20 -10.20 3.37
CA LEU A 87 15.14 -8.76 3.60
C LEU A 87 16.40 -8.07 3.07
N HIS A 88 17.57 -8.67 3.28
CA HIS A 88 18.82 -8.15 2.74
C HIS A 88 18.86 -8.21 1.21
N SER A 89 18.34 -9.25 0.58
CA SER A 89 18.29 -9.31 -0.89
C SER A 89 17.29 -8.31 -1.48
N GLN A 90 16.18 -8.01 -0.78
CA GLN A 90 15.18 -7.05 -1.24
C GLN A 90 15.60 -5.58 -1.00
N TYR A 91 16.30 -5.29 0.11
CA TYR A 91 16.55 -3.91 0.55
C TYR A 91 18.04 -3.55 0.72
N GLY A 92 18.97 -4.51 0.61
CA GLY A 92 20.41 -4.26 0.78
C GLY A 92 21.04 -3.48 -0.38
N GLN A 93 20.44 -3.59 -1.57
CA GLN A 93 20.72 -2.80 -2.76
C GLN A 93 19.34 -2.54 -3.39
N PRO A 94 18.57 -1.55 -2.93
CA PRO A 94 17.30 -1.27 -3.55
C PRO A 94 17.57 -1.01 -5.04
N PRO A 95 16.92 -1.71 -5.98
CA PRO A 95 17.07 -1.38 -7.39
C PRO A 95 16.73 0.11 -7.55
N ALA A 96 17.50 0.82 -8.38
CA ALA A 96 17.18 2.20 -8.70
C ALA A 96 15.71 2.24 -9.17
N TYR A 97 14.93 3.17 -8.64
CA TYR A 97 13.55 3.35 -9.08
C TYR A 97 13.57 3.58 -10.59
N GLU A 98 13.03 2.63 -11.36
CA GLU A 98 12.95 2.77 -12.80
C GLU A 98 11.83 3.74 -13.13
N TYR A 99 12.20 5.01 -13.30
CA TYR A 99 11.29 6.04 -13.75
C TYR A 99 10.73 5.68 -15.13
N ALA A 100 9.42 5.43 -15.22
CA ALA A 100 8.79 4.93 -16.43
C ALA A 100 8.65 6.00 -17.52
N LEU A 101 8.54 7.28 -17.14
CA LEU A 101 8.27 8.40 -18.05
C LEU A 101 9.57 8.91 -18.68
N LYS A 102 10.02 8.27 -19.76
CA LYS A 102 11.32 8.56 -20.40
C LYS A 102 11.18 9.33 -21.71
N ASP A 103 10.00 9.38 -22.32
CA ASP A 103 9.79 10.05 -23.60
C ASP A 103 9.92 11.58 -23.46
N GLU A 104 10.70 12.21 -24.35
CA GLU A 104 10.93 13.67 -24.37
C GLU A 104 9.62 14.47 -24.55
N LYS A 105 8.57 13.86 -25.10
CA LYS A 105 7.24 14.48 -25.22
C LYS A 105 6.64 14.89 -23.89
N TRP A 106 7.04 14.25 -22.78
CA TRP A 106 6.57 14.65 -21.45
C TRP A 106 7.00 16.08 -21.13
N ASP A 107 8.18 16.52 -21.57
CA ASP A 107 8.66 17.88 -21.33
C ASP A 107 7.81 18.92 -22.06
N GLU A 108 7.45 18.64 -23.32
CA GLU A 108 6.58 19.52 -24.10
C GLU A 108 5.15 19.55 -23.50
N LEU A 109 4.60 18.38 -23.16
CA LEU A 109 3.23 18.25 -22.66
C LEU A 109 3.03 18.89 -21.28
N THR A 110 4.08 18.90 -20.45
CA THR A 110 4.05 19.40 -19.08
C THR A 110 4.51 20.84 -18.93
N LYS A 111 5.01 21.48 -19.99
CA LYS A 111 5.59 22.84 -19.94
C LYS A 111 4.68 23.88 -19.29
N ASP A 112 3.38 23.85 -19.61
CA ASP A 112 2.36 24.77 -19.08
C ASP A 112 1.39 24.08 -18.11
N THR A 113 1.78 22.93 -17.56
CA THR A 113 0.95 22.15 -16.64
C THR A 113 1.22 22.52 -15.19
N LYS A 114 0.16 22.84 -14.44
CA LYS A 114 0.20 23.12 -13.00
C LYS A 114 -0.29 21.95 -12.15
N GLU A 115 -1.14 21.09 -12.72
CA GLU A 115 -1.76 19.99 -11.98
C GLU A 115 -1.92 18.74 -12.86
N ILE A 116 -1.74 17.57 -12.26
CA ILE A 116 -2.04 16.27 -12.86
C ILE A 116 -3.32 15.71 -12.22
N ILE A 117 -4.31 15.39 -13.06
CA ILE A 117 -5.60 14.87 -12.62
C ILE A 117 -5.76 13.43 -13.09
N PHE A 118 -5.97 12.52 -12.13
CA PHE A 118 -6.20 11.11 -12.41
C PHE A 118 -7.69 10.82 -12.57
N LEU A 119 -8.07 10.25 -13.71
CA LEU A 119 -9.46 10.08 -14.12
C LEU A 119 -9.76 8.66 -14.65
N PRO A 120 -11.02 8.23 -14.58
CA PRO A 120 -11.98 8.54 -13.52
C PRO A 120 -11.51 7.88 -12.20
N MET A 121 -11.77 8.50 -11.06
CA MET A 121 -11.32 7.97 -9.77
C MET A 121 -11.93 6.60 -9.46
N LYS A 122 -11.08 5.58 -9.25
CA LYS A 122 -11.47 4.19 -8.99
C LYS A 122 -11.58 3.88 -7.49
N ASP A 123 -12.46 2.95 -7.12
CA ASP A 123 -12.51 2.40 -5.75
C ASP A 123 -11.23 1.63 -5.39
N ALA A 124 -10.70 0.88 -6.35
CA ALA A 124 -9.47 0.11 -6.21
C ALA A 124 -8.22 0.93 -6.65
N TYR A 125 -8.20 2.24 -6.39
CA TYR A 125 -7.08 3.13 -6.77
C TYR A 125 -5.72 2.63 -6.25
N GLY A 126 -5.70 1.87 -5.15
CA GLY A 126 -4.49 1.27 -4.59
C GLY A 126 -3.78 0.27 -5.52
N LEU A 127 -4.45 -0.25 -6.54
CA LEU A 127 -3.83 -1.12 -7.55
C LEU A 127 -2.94 -0.34 -8.53
N TYR A 128 -3.12 0.97 -8.65
CA TYR A 128 -2.39 1.84 -9.58
C TYR A 128 -1.20 2.53 -8.90
N MET A 129 -0.60 1.88 -7.89
CA MET A 129 0.51 2.42 -7.11
C MET A 129 1.66 2.89 -8.03
N GLN A 130 2.08 2.06 -8.98
CA GLN A 130 3.18 2.40 -9.89
C GLN A 130 2.91 3.68 -10.70
N MET A 131 1.73 3.79 -11.32
CA MET A 131 1.31 4.99 -12.04
C MET A 131 1.40 6.24 -11.15
N TYR A 132 0.91 6.15 -9.91
CA TYR A 132 0.99 7.28 -8.97
C TYR A 132 2.44 7.72 -8.73
N PHE A 133 3.36 6.78 -8.47
CA PHE A 133 4.76 7.11 -8.21
C PHE A 133 5.47 7.70 -9.44
N ASP A 134 5.18 7.20 -10.64
CA ASP A 134 5.74 7.74 -11.89
C ASP A 134 5.33 9.20 -12.10
N PHE A 135 4.03 9.50 -12.02
CA PHE A 135 3.54 10.87 -12.17
C PHE A 135 3.93 11.76 -10.98
N ALA A 136 4.13 11.20 -9.78
CA ALA A 136 4.56 11.97 -8.61
C ALA A 136 6.02 12.40 -8.69
N GLN A 137 6.91 11.57 -9.23
CA GLN A 137 8.28 12.00 -9.50
C GLN A 137 8.30 13.15 -10.51
N MET A 138 7.55 13.03 -11.62
CA MET A 138 7.41 14.11 -12.60
C MET A 138 6.86 15.40 -11.98
N ALA A 139 5.82 15.27 -11.15
CA ALA A 139 5.20 16.40 -10.47
C ALA A 139 6.15 17.07 -9.48
N ALA A 140 6.97 16.30 -8.77
CA ALA A 140 7.96 16.81 -7.83
C ALA A 140 9.06 17.61 -8.55
N GLU A 141 9.57 17.11 -9.68
CA GLU A 141 10.62 17.76 -10.47
C GLU A 141 10.13 19.06 -11.14
N LYS A 142 8.86 19.10 -11.59
CA LYS A 142 8.27 20.23 -12.32
C LYS A 142 7.35 21.11 -11.47
N HIS A 143 7.31 20.89 -10.15
CA HIS A 143 6.47 21.64 -9.20
C HIS A 143 4.96 21.66 -9.54
N MET A 144 4.43 20.51 -9.96
CA MET A 144 3.00 20.34 -10.27
C MET A 144 2.23 19.77 -9.07
N ALA A 145 0.95 20.11 -8.95
CA ALA A 145 0.03 19.51 -7.99
C ALA A 145 -0.50 18.16 -8.51
N LEU A 146 -0.90 17.26 -7.60
CA LEU A 146 -1.61 16.03 -7.92
C LEU A 146 -3.01 16.09 -7.33
N SER A 147 -4.02 15.77 -8.14
CA SER A 147 -5.42 15.63 -7.67
C SER A 147 -5.62 14.54 -6.62
N SER A 148 -4.84 13.47 -6.71
CA SER A 148 -4.89 12.31 -5.84
C SER A 148 -3.55 11.60 -5.81
N PHE A 149 -3.31 10.81 -4.77
CA PHE A 149 -2.11 10.00 -4.62
C PHE A 149 -2.39 8.76 -3.78
N TYR A 150 -1.49 7.78 -3.84
CA TYR A 150 -1.53 6.58 -3.01
C TYR A 150 -1.27 6.92 -1.53
N LEU A 151 -2.32 7.37 -0.84
CA LEU A 151 -2.31 7.74 0.58
C LEU A 151 -3.12 6.75 1.43
N ALA A 152 -2.62 6.48 2.64
CA ALA A 152 -3.26 5.56 3.58
C ALA A 152 -4.64 6.05 4.07
N ARG A 153 -4.86 7.37 4.07
CA ARG A 153 -6.10 8.04 4.45
C ARG A 153 -6.31 9.22 3.51
N MET A 154 -7.18 9.07 2.53
CA MET A 154 -7.66 10.15 1.69
C MET A 154 -9.17 10.28 1.84
N ASP A 155 -9.70 11.49 1.70
CA ASP A 155 -11.13 11.69 1.53
C ASP A 155 -11.53 11.27 0.11
N LEU A 156 -11.84 9.98 -0.03
CA LEU A 156 -12.17 9.38 -1.32
C LEU A 156 -13.43 9.99 -1.93
N ALA A 157 -14.39 10.44 -1.11
CA ALA A 157 -15.63 11.04 -1.61
C ALA A 157 -15.33 12.36 -2.31
N SER A 158 -14.60 13.25 -1.63
CA SER A 158 -14.20 14.55 -2.19
C SER A 158 -13.33 14.40 -3.45
N VAL A 159 -12.39 13.46 -3.45
CA VAL A 159 -11.54 13.21 -4.63
C VAL A 159 -12.33 12.63 -5.81
N LYS A 160 -13.28 11.72 -5.55
CA LYS A 160 -14.16 11.19 -6.59
C LYS A 160 -15.04 12.27 -7.20
N GLU A 161 -15.61 13.14 -6.39
CA GLU A 161 -16.44 14.25 -6.85
C GLU A 161 -15.63 15.22 -7.71
N TYR A 162 -14.43 15.58 -7.26
CA TYR A 162 -13.51 16.43 -8.03
C TYR A 162 -13.13 15.80 -9.37
N ALA A 163 -12.71 14.53 -9.38
CA ALA A 163 -12.38 13.80 -10.60
C ALA A 163 -13.57 13.69 -11.56
N ALA A 164 -14.77 13.40 -11.06
CA ALA A 164 -15.98 13.31 -11.89
C ALA A 164 -16.31 14.66 -12.56
N ASN A 165 -16.21 15.76 -11.82
CA ASN A 165 -16.46 17.10 -12.37
C ASN A 165 -15.47 17.46 -13.48
N GLU A 166 -14.18 17.21 -13.24
CA GLU A 166 -13.13 17.47 -14.24
C GLU A 166 -13.26 16.56 -15.47
N TYR A 167 -13.70 15.31 -15.29
CA TYR A 167 -13.93 14.38 -16.40
C TYR A 167 -15.10 14.83 -17.30
N GLU A 168 -16.19 15.32 -16.71
CA GLU A 168 -17.32 15.86 -17.48
C GLU A 168 -16.96 17.16 -18.22
N LYS A 169 -16.16 18.04 -17.60
CA LYS A 169 -15.60 19.21 -18.30
C LYS A 169 -14.73 18.80 -19.48
N LEU A 170 -13.89 17.77 -19.31
CA LEU A 170 -13.03 17.27 -20.37
C LEU A 170 -13.86 16.72 -21.55
N LYS A 171 -14.88 15.90 -21.27
CA LYS A 171 -15.80 15.36 -22.30
C LYS A 171 -16.57 16.44 -23.06
N THR A 172 -16.95 17.52 -22.38
CA THR A 172 -17.68 18.64 -22.99
C THR A 172 -16.79 19.67 -23.67
N GLY A 173 -15.48 19.41 -23.78
CA GLY A 173 -14.50 20.32 -24.40
C GLY A 173 -14.20 21.57 -23.56
N LYS A 174 -14.66 21.63 -22.31
CA LYS A 174 -14.42 22.71 -21.34
C LYS A 174 -13.33 22.35 -20.31
N GLY A 175 -12.47 21.40 -20.65
CA GLY A 175 -11.35 21.00 -19.82
C GLY A 175 -10.35 22.15 -19.63
N ARG A 176 -9.50 22.01 -18.61
CA ARG A 176 -8.48 22.99 -18.29
C ARG A 176 -7.20 22.80 -19.09
N LYS A 177 -6.65 23.90 -19.62
CA LYS A 177 -5.38 23.90 -20.37
C LYS A 177 -4.16 23.74 -19.48
N ASP A 178 -4.24 24.14 -18.21
CA ASP A 178 -3.15 24.04 -17.23
C ASP A 178 -3.09 22.67 -16.53
N VAL A 179 -3.86 21.69 -17.01
CA VAL A 179 -3.94 20.35 -16.41
C VAL A 179 -3.46 19.28 -17.38
N LEU A 180 -2.79 18.25 -16.86
CA LEU A 180 -2.58 16.98 -17.56
C LEU A 180 -3.58 15.96 -17.02
N TYR A 181 -4.42 15.42 -17.89
CA TYR A 181 -5.39 14.39 -17.51
C TYR A 181 -4.78 13.01 -17.75
N VAL A 182 -4.70 12.19 -16.71
CA VAL A 182 -4.12 10.83 -16.76
C VAL A 182 -5.23 9.82 -16.52
N PHE A 183 -5.36 8.82 -17.39
CA PHE A 183 -6.40 7.80 -17.25
C PHE A 183 -5.88 6.55 -16.54
N PHE A 184 -6.61 6.07 -15.53
CA PHE A 184 -6.27 4.81 -14.85
C PHE A 184 -6.33 3.62 -15.81
N ASP A 185 -7.41 3.52 -16.56
CA ASP A 185 -7.60 2.52 -17.60
C ASP A 185 -7.62 3.20 -18.98
N LYS A 186 -6.95 2.60 -19.96
CA LYS A 186 -6.87 3.15 -21.32
C LYS A 186 -8.23 3.27 -22.02
N GLU A 187 -9.20 2.49 -21.57
CA GLU A 187 -10.58 2.45 -22.08
C GLU A 187 -11.41 3.66 -21.62
N ASP A 188 -11.05 4.28 -20.49
CA ASP A 188 -11.77 5.43 -19.95
C ASP A 188 -11.38 6.76 -20.61
N ALA A 189 -10.39 6.75 -21.52
CA ALA A 189 -9.97 7.98 -22.16
C ALA A 189 -11.06 8.54 -23.08
N VAL A 190 -11.18 9.87 -23.07
CA VAL A 190 -12.06 10.59 -23.97
C VAL A 190 -11.62 10.44 -25.43
N GLU A 191 -12.55 10.64 -26.37
CA GLU A 191 -12.20 10.71 -27.79
C GLU A 191 -11.44 12.01 -28.11
N GLU A 192 -10.56 11.94 -29.09
CA GLU A 192 -9.84 13.13 -29.57
C GLU A 192 -10.83 14.07 -30.27
N THR A 193 -10.78 15.36 -29.90
CA THR A 193 -11.62 16.41 -30.46
C THR A 193 -10.76 17.59 -30.90
N ASP A 194 -11.35 18.58 -31.57
CA ASP A 194 -10.61 19.79 -31.93
C ASP A 194 -10.01 20.49 -30.70
N SER A 195 -10.72 20.44 -29.56
CA SER A 195 -10.32 21.03 -28.28
C SER A 195 -9.41 20.13 -27.42
N VAL A 196 -9.48 18.81 -27.54
CA VAL A 196 -8.79 17.88 -26.64
C VAL A 196 -7.95 16.90 -27.45
N LYS A 197 -6.65 16.86 -27.17
CA LYS A 197 -5.72 15.91 -27.78
C LYS A 197 -5.40 14.79 -26.80
N VAL A 198 -5.41 13.55 -27.30
CA VAL A 198 -5.13 12.34 -26.50
C VAL A 198 -3.81 11.75 -26.97
N TYR A 199 -3.01 11.29 -26.02
CA TYR A 199 -1.69 10.72 -26.25
C TYR A 199 -1.58 9.37 -25.56
N ASP A 200 -0.87 8.43 -26.18
CA ASP A 200 -0.40 7.19 -25.55
C ASP A 200 1.13 7.25 -25.54
N ILE A 201 1.71 7.44 -24.35
CA ILE A 201 3.15 7.67 -24.14
C ILE A 201 3.59 6.80 -22.97
N ASP A 202 4.68 6.04 -23.14
CA ASP A 202 5.23 5.14 -22.11
C ASP A 202 4.21 4.18 -21.48
N GLY A 203 3.19 3.78 -22.26
CA GLY A 203 2.13 2.90 -21.80
C GLY A 203 1.00 3.58 -21.03
N TYR A 204 1.07 4.90 -20.83
CA TYR A 204 0.05 5.71 -20.18
C TYR A 204 -0.79 6.46 -21.21
N LYS A 205 -2.11 6.41 -21.05
CA LYS A 205 -3.02 7.23 -21.86
C LYS A 205 -3.32 8.53 -21.11
N VAL A 206 -3.06 9.66 -21.77
CA VAL A 206 -3.21 10.99 -21.20
C VAL A 206 -3.92 11.93 -22.17
N ALA A 207 -4.58 12.95 -21.67
CA ALA A 207 -5.23 13.98 -22.48
C ALA A 207 -4.78 15.38 -22.07
N LYS A 208 -4.71 16.26 -23.07
CA LYS A 208 -4.38 17.67 -22.92
C LYS A 208 -5.32 18.52 -23.75
N VAL A 209 -5.79 19.63 -23.18
CA VAL A 209 -6.65 20.60 -23.88
C VAL A 209 -5.75 21.58 -24.65
N LYS A 210 -6.06 21.82 -25.92
CA LYS A 210 -5.36 22.79 -26.78
C LYS A 210 -5.75 24.22 -26.42
#